data_AF-A0A1B9DRU3-F1
#
_entry.id   AF-A0A1B9DRU3-F1
#
_cell.length_a   1.000
_cell.length_b   1.000
_cell.length_c   1.000
_cell.angle_alpha   90.00
_cell.angle_beta   90.00
_cell.angle_gamma   90.00
#
_symmetry.space_group_name_H-M   'P 1'
#
loop_
_entity.id
_entity.type
_entity.pdbx_description
1 polymer ?
#
loop_
_entity_poly.entity_id
_entity_poly.type
_entity_poly.pdbx_seq_one_letter_code
_entity_poly.pdbx_strand_id
1 'polypeptide(L)'
;MKKIILSSCLLALMVLSCNQKNKEEKASEEQVIVKTDVTYSCPMHPEITGKKGDVCSKCGMELEPEKTGAASEDTKVEIKEVSAAVKASVSTEGIINGYLKIKNALANDNAKDAANAATDFVKAVSATNTAKIDSKLLTQYLNISDDAKIQAGLIAKNEAKVDLQRKYFAVLSKDISTLIANFGSSQHLYQDYCPMYNEGKSGYWISEFKVIKNPYYGSEMLECGGMIKEIK
;
A
#
# COMPACT_ATOMS: atom_id res chain seq x y z
N MET A 1 43.27 13.82 40.95
CA MET A 1 42.16 13.24 40.15
C MET A 1 42.72 12.58 38.91
N LYS A 2 42.79 11.24 38.87
CA LYS A 2 42.94 10.39 37.68
C LYS A 2 42.61 8.95 38.09
N LYS A 3 41.60 8.36 37.45
CA LYS A 3 41.10 6.99 37.66
C LYS A 3 41.95 6.03 36.84
N ILE A 4 42.29 4.85 37.38
CA ILE A 4 42.76 3.68 36.64
C ILE A 4 42.10 2.41 37.20
N ILE A 5 41.77 1.51 36.27
CA ILE A 5 40.97 0.29 36.30
C ILE A 5 41.82 -0.93 36.68
N LEU A 6 41.26 -1.92 37.40
CA LEU A 6 41.65 -3.35 37.43
C LEU A 6 40.52 -4.09 38.20
N SER A 7 39.63 -4.90 37.63
CA SER A 7 39.75 -6.16 36.86
C SER A 7 40.49 -7.28 37.61
N SER A 8 39.74 -8.16 38.28
CA SER A 8 40.17 -9.53 38.59
C SER A 8 38.98 -10.46 38.89
N CYS A 9 38.85 -11.47 38.04
CA CYS A 9 38.03 -12.68 38.17
C CYS A 9 38.41 -13.56 39.37
N LEU A 10 37.45 -14.37 39.87
CA LEU A 10 37.49 -15.85 40.04
C LEU A 10 36.28 -16.25 40.91
N LEU A 11 35.22 -16.89 40.36
CA LEU A 11 34.97 -18.34 40.28
C LEU A 11 35.14 -19.14 41.60
N ALA A 12 34.03 -19.63 42.18
CA ALA A 12 33.62 -21.05 42.15
C ALA A 12 32.69 -21.46 43.33
N LEU A 13 31.51 -22.00 42.96
CA LEU A 13 30.76 -23.16 43.49
C LEU A 13 30.85 -23.56 44.98
N MET A 14 29.70 -23.74 45.64
CA MET A 14 29.17 -25.08 45.98
C MET A 14 27.77 -25.06 46.66
N VAL A 15 26.89 -25.90 46.09
CA VAL A 15 25.73 -26.68 46.59
C VAL A 15 25.20 -26.55 48.03
N LEU A 16 23.86 -26.69 48.16
CA LEU A 16 23.09 -27.71 48.93
C LEU A 16 21.64 -27.18 49.16
N SER A 17 20.63 -27.77 48.51
CA SER A 17 19.75 -28.84 49.03
C SER A 17 18.61 -28.35 49.94
N CYS A 18 17.36 -28.58 49.50
CA CYS A 18 16.29 -29.15 50.35
C CYS A 18 15.12 -29.61 49.46
N ASN A 19 14.76 -30.89 49.62
CA ASN A 19 13.62 -31.59 49.05
C ASN A 19 12.83 -32.19 50.21
N GLN A 20 11.52 -31.91 50.34
CA GLN A 20 10.62 -32.76 51.13
C GLN A 20 9.12 -32.58 50.78
N LYS A 21 8.62 -33.54 50.00
CA LYS A 21 7.40 -34.38 50.15
C LYS A 21 6.06 -33.85 50.74
N ASN A 22 5.02 -34.30 50.02
CA ASN A 22 3.62 -34.68 50.40
C ASN A 22 2.56 -33.57 50.50
N LYS A 23 1.27 -33.76 50.18
CA LYS A 23 0.44 -34.64 49.32
C LYS A 23 -1.01 -34.14 49.52
N GLU A 24 -1.77 -33.89 48.43
CA GLU A 24 -3.26 -33.88 48.25
C GLU A 24 -4.12 -33.00 49.22
N GLU A 25 -5.20 -32.28 48.84
CA GLU A 25 -6.27 -32.52 47.85
C GLU A 25 -7.14 -31.23 47.68
N LYS A 26 -7.75 -31.06 46.48
CA LYS A 26 -8.98 -30.29 46.10
C LYS A 26 -9.00 -28.75 46.30
N ALA A 27 -9.56 -27.92 45.43
CA ALA A 27 -10.68 -28.08 44.51
C ALA A 27 -10.53 -27.15 43.29
N SER A 28 -11.34 -27.45 42.27
CA SER A 28 -11.51 -26.85 40.95
C SER A 28 -11.54 -25.31 40.87
N GLU A 29 -10.84 -24.76 39.87
CA GLU A 29 -11.37 -23.67 39.05
C GLU A 29 -10.76 -23.72 37.63
N GLU A 30 -11.64 -23.54 36.66
CA GLU A 30 -11.46 -23.65 35.22
C GLU A 30 -10.63 -22.49 34.67
N GLN A 31 -9.55 -22.77 33.91
CA GLN A 31 -8.91 -21.76 33.05
C GLN A 31 -8.49 -22.31 31.67
N VAL A 32 -8.98 -21.57 30.68
CA VAL A 32 -9.05 -21.83 29.26
C VAL A 32 -7.68 -21.71 28.59
N ILE A 33 -7.29 -22.75 27.87
CA ILE A 33 -6.17 -22.72 26.91
C ILE A 33 -6.61 -21.90 25.70
N VAL A 34 -6.08 -20.69 25.52
CA VAL A 34 -6.19 -19.97 24.24
C VAL A 34 -5.04 -20.45 23.35
N LYS A 35 -5.26 -21.53 22.60
CA LYS A 35 -4.44 -21.86 21.43
C LYS A 35 -4.71 -20.79 20.38
N THR A 36 -3.74 -19.92 20.15
CA THR A 36 -3.71 -19.09 18.94
C THR A 36 -3.06 -19.93 17.85
N ASP A 37 -3.86 -20.41 16.90
CA ASP A 37 -3.36 -21.10 15.70
C ASP A 37 -2.69 -20.06 14.79
N VAL A 38 -1.40 -19.80 15.03
CA VAL A 38 -0.56 -18.99 14.13
C VAL A 38 -0.19 -19.88 12.94
N THR A 39 -0.74 -19.56 11.77
CA THR A 39 -0.39 -20.23 10.50
C THR A 39 0.94 -19.68 10.00
N TYR A 40 1.84 -20.55 9.52
CA TYR A 40 3.12 -20.16 8.91
C TYR A 40 3.07 -20.44 7.41
N SER A 41 3.65 -19.57 6.59
CA SER A 41 3.72 -19.76 5.14
C SER A 41 5.06 -19.31 4.56
N CYS A 42 5.39 -19.83 3.37
CA CYS A 42 6.63 -19.48 2.71
C CYS A 42 6.51 -18.08 2.10
N PRO A 43 7.46 -17.16 2.36
CA PRO A 43 7.38 -15.80 1.83
C PRO A 43 7.39 -15.73 0.30
N MET A 44 7.88 -16.77 -0.38
CA MET A 44 7.93 -16.85 -1.85
C MET A 44 6.86 -17.77 -2.46
N HIS A 45 6.27 -18.65 -1.66
CA HIS A 45 5.24 -19.61 -2.09
C HIS A 45 4.14 -19.67 -1.03
N PRO A 46 3.27 -18.64 -0.92
CA PRO A 46 2.27 -18.55 0.14
C PRO A 46 1.29 -19.73 0.19
N GLU A 47 1.17 -20.49 -0.90
CA GLU A 47 0.43 -21.75 -0.96
C GLU A 47 1.05 -22.90 -0.16
N ILE A 48 2.33 -22.77 0.21
CA ILE A 48 3.05 -23.72 1.08
C ILE A 48 2.94 -23.22 2.52
N THR A 49 2.01 -23.80 3.26
CA THR A 49 1.75 -23.50 4.66
C THR A 49 2.23 -24.64 5.57
N GLY A 50 2.48 -24.31 6.83
CA GLY A 50 2.99 -25.25 7.82
C GLY A 50 3.08 -24.64 9.22
N LYS A 51 4.01 -25.14 10.01
CA LYS A 51 4.29 -24.72 11.39
C LYS A 51 5.61 -23.97 11.48
N LYS A 52 5.85 -23.32 12.63
CA LYS A 52 7.13 -22.68 12.95
C LYS A 52 8.28 -23.68 12.81
N GLY A 53 9.29 -23.34 12.01
CA GLY A 53 10.46 -24.18 11.77
C GLY A 53 10.33 -25.15 10.60
N ASP A 54 9.17 -25.24 9.95
CA ASP A 54 9.04 -25.98 8.70
C ASP A 54 9.80 -25.27 7.58
N VAL A 55 10.22 -26.04 6.58
CA VAL A 55 10.94 -25.55 5.41
C VAL A 55 10.09 -25.74 4.16
N CYS A 56 10.04 -24.73 3.30
CA CYS A 56 9.32 -24.75 2.05
C CYS A 56 9.85 -25.86 1.13
N SER A 57 8.97 -26.76 0.70
CA SER A 57 9.30 -27.87 -0.20
C SER A 57 9.69 -27.41 -1.62
N LYS A 58 9.42 -26.16 -1.99
CA LYS A 58 9.76 -25.61 -3.32
C LYS A 58 11.09 -24.89 -3.36
N CYS A 59 11.44 -24.10 -2.33
CA CYS A 59 12.66 -23.27 -2.34
C CYS A 59 13.62 -23.53 -1.18
N GLY A 60 13.27 -24.36 -0.21
CA GLY A 60 14.14 -24.69 0.91
C GLY A 60 14.28 -23.57 1.97
N MET A 61 13.47 -22.52 1.91
CA MET A 61 13.44 -21.45 2.93
C MET A 61 12.50 -21.81 4.09
N GLU A 62 12.86 -21.39 5.31
CA GLU A 62 12.02 -21.56 6.51
C GLU A 62 10.70 -20.76 6.37
N LEU A 63 9.59 -21.34 6.84
CA LEU A 63 8.29 -20.67 6.82
C LEU A 63 8.22 -19.57 7.88
N GLU A 64 7.59 -18.44 7.53
CA GLU A 64 7.44 -17.29 8.42
C GLU A 64 6.00 -17.18 8.94
N PRO A 65 5.78 -16.59 10.12
CA PRO A 65 4.43 -16.45 10.67
C PRO A 65 3.60 -15.51 9.79
N GLU A 66 2.38 -15.92 9.48
CA GLU A 66 1.43 -15.06 8.78
C GLU A 66 1.06 -13.89 9.69
N LYS A 67 1.38 -12.66 9.24
CA LYS A 67 1.02 -11.44 9.95
C LYS A 67 -0.49 -11.24 9.86
N THR A 68 -1.21 -11.54 10.93
CA THR A 68 -2.59 -11.09 11.11
C THR A 68 -2.60 -9.59 11.46
N GLY A 69 -3.11 -8.76 10.55
CA GLY A 69 -3.64 -7.42 10.87
C GLY A 69 -2.75 -6.20 10.59
N ALA A 70 -2.49 -5.91 9.31
CA ALA A 70 -2.59 -4.57 8.72
C ALA A 70 -2.60 -4.74 7.19
N ALA A 71 -3.76 -5.05 6.64
CA ALA A 71 -3.96 -5.06 5.20
C ALA A 71 -3.69 -3.64 4.66
N SER A 72 -2.53 -3.42 4.03
CA SER A 72 -2.51 -2.50 2.90
C SER A 72 -3.23 -3.26 1.78
N GLU A 73 -4.51 -3.01 1.61
CA GLU A 73 -5.28 -3.48 0.45
C GLU A 73 -4.54 -3.08 -0.84
N ASP A 74 -3.81 -4.03 -1.42
CA ASP A 74 -3.48 -4.10 -2.85
C ASP A 74 -4.76 -4.42 -3.65
N THR A 75 -5.85 -3.71 -3.35
CA THR A 75 -7.14 -3.97 -3.99
C THR A 75 -7.13 -3.25 -5.33
N LYS A 76 -6.92 -4.04 -6.39
CA LYS A 76 -7.30 -3.68 -7.76
C LYS A 76 -8.76 -3.20 -7.75
N VAL A 77 -8.98 -1.91 -7.95
CA VAL A 77 -10.33 -1.35 -8.09
C VAL A 77 -10.92 -1.84 -9.41
N GLU A 78 -12.08 -2.50 -9.35
CA GLU A 78 -12.82 -2.91 -10.54
C GLU A 78 -13.58 -1.71 -11.11
N ILE A 79 -12.96 -1.00 -12.06
CA ILE A 79 -13.61 0.08 -12.83
C ILE A 79 -14.73 -0.49 -13.74
N LYS A 80 -15.99 -0.21 -13.43
CA LYS A 80 -17.16 -0.59 -14.25
C LYS A 80 -17.67 0.60 -15.05
N GLU A 81 -18.43 0.33 -16.10
CA GLU A 81 -19.11 1.39 -16.84
C GLU A 81 -20.21 2.00 -15.97
N VAL A 82 -20.12 3.30 -15.70
CA VAL A 82 -21.12 4.08 -14.96
C VAL A 82 -22.10 4.77 -15.91
N SER A 83 -23.32 5.02 -15.44
CA SER A 83 -24.38 5.59 -16.29
C SER A 83 -24.03 7.00 -16.80
N ALA A 84 -24.50 7.33 -18.00
CA ALA A 84 -24.27 8.64 -18.62
C ALA A 84 -24.73 9.81 -17.74
N ALA A 85 -25.80 9.63 -16.95
CA ALA A 85 -26.29 10.62 -16.01
C ALA A 85 -25.29 10.91 -14.88
N VAL A 86 -24.61 9.87 -14.37
CA VAL A 86 -23.55 10.02 -13.36
C VAL A 86 -22.34 10.71 -13.95
N LYS A 87 -21.89 10.29 -15.16
CA LYS A 87 -20.79 10.95 -15.89
C LYS A 87 -21.06 12.44 -16.15
N ALA A 88 -22.31 12.80 -16.47
CA ALA A 88 -22.70 14.19 -16.73
C ALA A 88 -22.83 15.04 -15.44
N SER A 89 -22.95 14.42 -14.27
CA SER A 89 -23.15 15.13 -12.99
C SER A 89 -21.87 15.77 -12.44
N VAL A 90 -20.70 15.22 -12.78
CA VAL A 90 -19.39 15.77 -12.40
C VAL A 90 -18.38 15.57 -13.52
N SER A 91 -17.63 16.64 -13.84
CA SER A 91 -16.53 16.55 -14.80
C SER A 91 -15.25 16.09 -14.09
N THR A 92 -14.81 14.86 -14.37
CA THR A 92 -13.55 14.29 -13.83
C THR A 92 -12.32 14.62 -14.69
N GLU A 93 -12.52 15.16 -15.89
CA GLU A 93 -11.49 15.41 -16.91
C GLU A 93 -10.27 16.19 -16.37
N GLY A 94 -10.50 17.31 -15.68
CA GLY A 94 -9.43 18.14 -15.15
C GLY A 94 -8.61 17.43 -14.07
N ILE A 95 -9.28 16.62 -13.24
CA ILE A 95 -8.66 15.83 -12.18
C ILE A 95 -7.79 14.73 -12.78
N ILE A 96 -8.34 13.98 -13.75
CA ILE A 96 -7.63 12.90 -14.45
C ILE A 96 -6.41 13.46 -15.19
N ASN A 97 -6.55 14.56 -15.92
CA ASN A 97 -5.43 15.20 -16.61
C ASN A 97 -4.34 15.68 -15.65
N GLY A 98 -4.71 16.23 -14.49
CA GLY A 98 -3.75 16.57 -13.43
C GLY A 98 -2.99 15.33 -12.92
N TYR A 99 -3.72 14.24 -12.67
CA TYR A 99 -3.13 12.97 -12.24
C TYR A 99 -2.15 12.40 -13.26
N LEU A 100 -2.53 12.40 -14.55
CA LEU A 100 -1.68 11.90 -15.63
C LEU A 100 -0.38 12.69 -15.77
N LYS A 101 -0.41 14.01 -15.53
CA LYS A 101 0.82 14.82 -15.47
C LYS A 101 1.76 14.39 -14.34
N ILE A 102 1.22 14.12 -13.15
CA ILE A 102 2.01 13.59 -12.02
C ILE A 102 2.61 12.22 -12.41
N LYS A 103 1.78 11.30 -12.91
CA LYS A 103 2.19 9.96 -13.36
C LYS A 103 3.33 10.03 -14.38
N ASN A 104 3.19 10.87 -15.41
CA ASN A 104 4.19 11.03 -16.46
C ASN A 104 5.50 11.63 -15.96
N ALA A 105 5.44 12.61 -15.05
CA ALA A 105 6.65 13.16 -14.45
C ALA A 105 7.41 12.09 -13.64
N LEU A 106 6.71 11.27 -12.86
CA LEU A 106 7.30 10.18 -12.07
C LEU A 106 7.87 9.05 -12.93
N ALA A 107 7.23 8.73 -14.06
CA ALA A 107 7.74 7.77 -15.04
C ALA A 107 9.03 8.28 -15.72
N ASN A 108 9.26 9.59 -15.73
CA ASN A 108 10.48 10.22 -16.27
C ASN A 108 11.48 10.62 -15.16
N ASP A 109 11.35 10.08 -13.94
CA ASP A 109 12.22 10.40 -12.79
C ASP A 109 12.27 11.89 -12.41
N ASN A 110 11.29 12.69 -12.85
CA ASN A 110 11.31 14.14 -12.69
C ASN A 110 10.51 14.56 -11.45
N ALA A 111 11.17 14.54 -10.30
CA ALA A 111 10.56 14.85 -9.01
C ALA A 111 10.00 16.29 -8.91
N LYS A 112 10.66 17.25 -9.56
CA LYS A 112 10.25 18.65 -9.55
C LYS A 112 8.98 18.86 -10.35
N ASP A 113 8.90 18.28 -11.55
CA ASP A 113 7.69 18.38 -12.38
C ASP A 113 6.54 17.60 -11.77
N ALA A 114 6.81 16.48 -11.09
CA ALA A 114 5.80 15.75 -10.33
C ALA A 114 5.21 16.62 -9.20
N ALA A 115 6.05 17.36 -8.47
CA ALA A 115 5.60 18.26 -7.41
C ALA A 115 4.78 19.45 -7.95
N ASN A 116 5.22 20.04 -9.06
CA ASN A 116 4.50 21.13 -9.73
C ASN A 116 3.13 20.64 -10.24
N ALA A 117 3.09 19.50 -10.94
CA ALA A 117 1.87 18.89 -11.43
C ALA A 117 0.91 18.54 -10.28
N ALA A 118 1.43 18.06 -9.14
CA ALA A 118 0.63 17.76 -7.97
C ALA A 118 0.03 19.01 -7.31
N THR A 119 0.76 20.13 -7.33
CA THR A 119 0.23 21.42 -6.89
C THR A 119 -0.92 21.88 -7.78
N ASP A 120 -0.79 21.73 -9.09
CA ASP A 120 -1.87 22.08 -10.03
C ASP A 120 -3.05 21.13 -9.96
N PHE A 121 -2.81 19.84 -9.70
CA PHE A 121 -3.86 18.86 -9.41
C PHE A 121 -4.71 19.29 -8.21
N VAL A 122 -4.09 19.68 -7.09
CA VAL A 122 -4.82 20.15 -5.89
C VAL A 122 -5.71 21.35 -6.22
N LYS A 123 -5.22 22.29 -7.03
CA LYS A 123 -6.02 23.43 -7.51
C LYS A 123 -7.18 22.98 -8.38
N ALA A 124 -6.96 22.06 -9.32
CA ALA A 124 -7.98 21.54 -10.22
C ALA A 124 -9.12 20.84 -9.45
N VAL A 125 -8.78 19.99 -8.47
CA VAL A 125 -9.77 19.35 -7.61
C VAL A 125 -10.59 20.41 -6.84
N SER A 126 -9.90 21.40 -6.27
CA SER A 126 -10.56 22.47 -5.48
C SER A 126 -11.47 23.38 -6.32
N ALA A 127 -11.21 23.48 -7.63
CA ALA A 127 -12.01 24.27 -8.57
C ALA A 127 -13.18 23.49 -9.20
N THR A 128 -13.32 22.19 -8.90
CA THR A 128 -14.35 21.36 -9.53
C THR A 128 -15.74 21.75 -9.01
N ASN A 129 -16.65 22.04 -9.95
CA ASN A 129 -18.03 22.39 -9.60
C ASN A 129 -18.83 21.15 -9.19
N THR A 130 -19.25 21.13 -7.92
CA THR A 130 -20.01 20.03 -7.33
C THR A 130 -21.52 20.29 -7.24
N ALA A 131 -22.00 21.43 -7.73
CA ALA A 131 -23.40 21.87 -7.55
C ALA A 131 -24.44 20.95 -8.22
N LYS A 132 -24.03 20.15 -9.21
CA LYS A 132 -24.92 19.23 -9.96
C LYS A 132 -24.87 17.79 -9.46
N ILE A 133 -24.08 17.50 -8.43
CA ILE A 133 -23.91 16.15 -7.92
C ILE A 133 -25.03 15.85 -6.93
N ASP A 134 -25.70 14.72 -7.11
CA ASP A 134 -26.67 14.21 -6.13
C ASP A 134 -26.03 14.07 -4.74
N SER A 135 -26.79 14.33 -3.68
CA SER A 135 -26.31 14.29 -2.29
C SER A 135 -25.54 13.02 -1.89
N LYS A 136 -25.99 11.84 -2.35
CA LYS A 136 -25.33 10.55 -2.03
C LYS A 136 -24.02 10.39 -2.80
N LEU A 137 -23.96 10.90 -4.02
CA LEU A 137 -22.78 10.90 -4.86
C LEU A 137 -21.79 11.99 -4.43
N LEU A 138 -22.28 13.11 -3.90
CA LEU A 138 -21.46 14.22 -3.43
C LEU A 138 -20.56 13.79 -2.28
N THR A 139 -21.09 13.07 -1.29
CA THR A 139 -20.28 12.55 -0.17
C THR A 139 -19.17 11.62 -0.67
N GLN A 140 -19.47 10.74 -1.62
CA GLN A 140 -18.47 9.84 -2.19
C GLN A 140 -17.41 10.61 -2.97
N TYR A 141 -17.82 11.59 -3.78
CA TYR A 141 -16.91 12.46 -4.50
C TYR A 141 -15.98 13.20 -3.55
N LEU A 142 -16.53 13.83 -2.51
CA LEU A 142 -15.76 14.62 -1.55
C LEU A 142 -14.72 13.76 -0.85
N ASN A 143 -15.10 12.60 -0.30
CA ASN A 143 -14.16 11.70 0.38
C ASN A 143 -12.98 11.32 -0.54
N ILE A 144 -13.27 10.87 -1.76
CA ILE A 144 -12.23 10.47 -2.73
C ILE A 144 -11.35 11.68 -3.10
N SER A 145 -11.97 12.83 -3.36
CA SER A 145 -11.27 14.02 -3.81
C SER A 145 -10.43 14.67 -2.71
N ASP A 146 -10.85 14.57 -1.45
CA ASP A 146 -10.13 15.07 -0.29
C ASP A 146 -8.90 14.20 -0.01
N ASP A 147 -9.06 12.87 -0.05
CA ASP A 147 -7.93 11.92 0.07
C ASP A 147 -6.93 12.13 -1.07
N ALA A 148 -7.40 12.24 -2.31
CA ALA A 148 -6.54 12.51 -3.47
C ALA A 148 -5.77 13.84 -3.32
N LYS A 149 -6.41 14.90 -2.80
CA LYS A 149 -5.72 16.18 -2.52
C LYS A 149 -4.66 16.03 -1.45
N ILE A 150 -4.90 15.23 -0.41
CA ILE A 150 -3.90 14.97 0.64
C ILE A 150 -2.68 14.30 0.02
N GLN A 151 -2.87 13.25 -0.78
CA GLN A 151 -1.75 12.54 -1.41
C GLN A 151 -0.99 13.43 -2.39
N ALA A 152 -1.69 14.17 -3.25
CA ALA A 152 -1.06 15.13 -4.15
C ALA A 152 -0.32 16.25 -3.39
N GLY A 153 -0.87 16.74 -2.28
CA GLY A 153 -0.21 17.70 -1.42
C GLY A 153 1.10 17.16 -0.80
N LEU A 154 1.14 15.86 -0.48
CA LEU A 154 2.36 15.20 -0.01
C LEU A 154 3.39 15.02 -1.14
N ILE A 155 2.96 14.72 -2.37
CA ILE A 155 3.85 14.69 -3.55
C ILE A 155 4.46 16.08 -3.79
N ALA A 156 3.64 17.13 -3.75
CA ALA A 156 4.06 18.51 -3.95
C ALA A 156 5.11 18.97 -2.94
N LYS A 157 5.00 18.54 -1.68
CA LYS A 157 5.95 18.89 -0.61
C LYS A 157 7.31 18.18 -0.69
N ASN A 158 7.46 17.19 -1.58
CA ASN A 158 8.64 16.33 -1.67
C ASN A 158 9.38 16.46 -3.01
N GLU A 159 9.59 17.70 -3.49
CA GLU A 159 10.13 18.04 -4.82
C GLU A 159 11.50 17.44 -5.21
N ALA A 160 12.27 16.93 -4.24
CA ALA A 160 13.58 16.32 -4.46
C ALA A 160 13.64 14.83 -4.04
N LYS A 161 12.50 14.22 -3.67
CA LYS A 161 12.45 12.87 -3.10
C LYS A 161 11.47 12.00 -3.90
N VAL A 162 11.89 11.58 -5.09
CA VAL A 162 11.07 10.79 -6.03
C VAL A 162 10.51 9.52 -5.39
N ASP A 163 11.28 8.85 -4.54
CA ASP A 163 10.82 7.62 -3.86
C ASP A 163 9.65 7.87 -2.91
N LEU A 164 9.65 9.00 -2.20
CA LEU A 164 8.51 9.38 -1.37
C LEU A 164 7.32 9.79 -2.23
N GLN A 165 7.54 10.53 -3.31
CA GLN A 165 6.48 10.89 -4.24
C GLN A 165 5.80 9.65 -4.84
N ARG A 166 6.56 8.62 -5.20
CA ARG A 166 6.03 7.33 -5.69
C ARG A 166 5.16 6.62 -4.67
N LYS A 167 5.55 6.63 -3.38
CA LYS A 167 4.73 6.06 -2.30
C LYS A 167 3.39 6.75 -2.17
N TYR A 168 3.37 8.09 -2.18
CA TYR A 168 2.13 8.86 -2.15
C TYR A 168 1.32 8.72 -3.45
N PHE A 169 2.01 8.60 -4.59
CA PHE A 169 1.39 8.39 -5.89
C PHE A 169 0.65 7.04 -5.99
N ALA A 170 1.14 5.99 -5.33
CA ALA A 170 0.42 4.72 -5.27
C ALA A 170 -0.94 4.86 -4.58
N VAL A 171 -1.00 5.63 -3.49
CA VAL A 171 -2.26 5.91 -2.79
C VAL A 171 -3.16 6.79 -3.66
N LEU A 172 -2.61 7.88 -4.24
CA LEU A 172 -3.34 8.73 -5.18
C LEU A 172 -3.92 7.93 -6.36
N SER A 173 -3.19 6.94 -6.87
CA SER A 173 -3.65 6.07 -7.96
C SER A 173 -4.86 5.23 -7.56
N LYS A 174 -4.96 4.79 -6.30
CA LYS A 174 -6.16 4.13 -5.76
C LYS A 174 -7.34 5.11 -5.73
N ASP A 175 -7.12 6.34 -5.25
CA ASP A 175 -8.17 7.36 -5.16
C ASP A 175 -8.71 7.70 -6.56
N ILE A 176 -7.82 7.89 -7.55
CA ILE A 176 -8.22 8.18 -8.92
C ILE A 176 -8.89 6.99 -9.60
N SER A 177 -8.43 5.77 -9.36
CA SER A 177 -9.12 4.57 -9.86
C SER A 177 -10.54 4.48 -9.30
N THR A 178 -10.73 4.84 -8.02
CA THR A 178 -12.04 4.87 -7.36
C THR A 178 -12.92 6.00 -7.89
N LEU A 179 -12.33 7.18 -8.14
CA LEU A 179 -13.02 8.30 -8.78
C LEU A 179 -13.57 7.88 -10.15
N ILE A 180 -12.74 7.26 -10.99
CA ILE A 180 -13.14 6.80 -12.33
C ILE A 180 -14.18 5.68 -12.22
N ALA A 181 -14.06 4.75 -11.27
CA ALA A 181 -15.04 3.69 -11.06
C ALA A 181 -16.42 4.23 -10.65
N ASN A 182 -16.47 5.34 -9.90
CA ASN A 182 -17.72 5.88 -9.36
C ASN A 182 -18.35 6.94 -10.26
N PHE A 183 -17.53 7.72 -10.96
CA PHE A 183 -17.98 8.90 -11.73
C PHE A 183 -17.66 8.82 -13.22
N GLY A 184 -16.83 7.85 -13.62
CA GLY A 184 -16.43 7.64 -15.00
C GLY A 184 -15.38 8.63 -15.49
N SER A 185 -15.04 8.46 -16.76
CA SER A 185 -14.24 9.39 -17.55
C SER A 185 -14.84 9.50 -18.96
N SER A 186 -14.57 10.61 -19.64
CA SER A 186 -14.84 10.77 -21.07
C SER A 186 -13.64 10.35 -21.93
N GLN A 187 -12.47 10.18 -21.30
CA GLN A 187 -11.22 9.83 -21.95
C GLN A 187 -11.10 8.31 -22.10
N HIS A 188 -10.51 7.87 -23.21
CA HIS A 188 -10.06 6.48 -23.35
C HIS A 188 -8.80 6.28 -22.51
N LEU A 189 -8.90 5.46 -21.47
CA LEU A 189 -7.83 5.21 -20.51
C LEU A 189 -7.53 3.72 -20.39
N TYR A 190 -6.47 3.39 -19.67
CA TYR A 190 -6.01 2.05 -19.40
C TYR A 190 -5.71 1.93 -17.91
N GLN A 191 -6.13 0.83 -17.31
CA GLN A 191 -5.66 0.46 -15.98
C GLN A 191 -4.47 -0.47 -16.14
N ASP A 192 -3.33 -0.05 -15.61
CA ASP A 192 -2.07 -0.79 -15.67
C ASP A 192 -1.68 -1.27 -14.27
N TYR A 193 -0.73 -2.20 -14.22
CA TYR A 193 -0.16 -2.69 -12.96
C TYR A 193 1.32 -3.02 -13.08
N CYS A 194 2.01 -3.01 -11.93
CA CYS A 194 3.39 -3.46 -11.75
C CYS A 194 3.40 -4.55 -10.68
N PRO A 195 3.74 -5.81 -11.03
CA PRO A 195 3.73 -6.93 -10.09
C PRO A 195 4.87 -6.90 -9.06
N MET A 196 5.85 -6.00 -9.24
CA MET A 196 7.05 -5.93 -8.40
C MET A 196 7.03 -4.76 -7.42
N TYR A 197 6.02 -3.89 -7.50
CA TYR A 197 5.92 -2.70 -6.66
C TYR A 197 6.08 -3.05 -5.18
N ASN A 198 6.83 -2.25 -4.41
CA ASN A 198 6.89 -2.38 -2.94
C ASN A 198 7.12 -3.82 -2.44
N GLU A 199 8.22 -4.43 -2.89
CA GLU A 199 8.67 -5.78 -2.50
C GLU A 199 7.76 -6.91 -3.00
N GLY A 200 7.29 -6.82 -4.26
CA GLY A 200 6.44 -7.85 -4.87
C GLY A 200 4.95 -7.69 -4.61
N LYS A 201 4.55 -6.57 -4.01
CA LYS A 201 3.18 -6.08 -4.00
C LYS A 201 2.78 -5.58 -5.39
N SER A 202 1.48 -5.50 -5.66
CA SER A 202 0.98 -5.01 -6.94
C SER A 202 0.65 -3.52 -6.86
N GLY A 203 1.37 -2.71 -7.63
CA GLY A 203 1.07 -1.29 -7.80
C GLY A 203 0.18 -1.08 -9.02
N TYR A 204 -0.93 -0.34 -8.88
CA TYR A 204 -1.86 -0.07 -9.98
C TYR A 204 -1.87 1.41 -10.33
N TRP A 205 -2.03 1.75 -11.61
CA TRP A 205 -2.16 3.15 -12.03
C TRP A 205 -3.05 3.28 -13.28
N ILE A 206 -3.41 4.51 -13.62
CA ILE A 206 -4.18 4.83 -14.83
C ILE A 206 -3.26 5.47 -15.87
N SER A 207 -3.36 5.03 -17.11
CA SER A 207 -2.63 5.55 -18.27
C SER A 207 -3.57 6.03 -19.36
N GLU A 208 -3.10 6.99 -20.13
CA GLU A 208 -3.71 7.51 -21.36
C GLU A 208 -3.19 6.81 -22.62
N PHE A 209 -2.14 6.00 -22.49
CA PHE A 209 -1.52 5.25 -23.57
C PHE A 209 -1.51 3.76 -23.25
N LYS A 210 -1.62 2.94 -24.31
CA LYS A 210 -1.49 1.48 -24.23
C LYS A 210 -0.07 1.01 -23.90
N VAL A 211 0.94 1.82 -24.18
CA VAL A 211 2.34 1.51 -23.90
C VAL A 211 2.62 1.74 -22.41
N ILE A 212 3.15 0.71 -21.74
CA ILE A 212 3.51 0.77 -20.32
C ILE A 212 4.64 1.77 -20.09
N LYS A 213 4.39 2.72 -19.18
CA LYS A 213 5.36 3.67 -18.63
C LYS A 213 5.22 3.71 -17.12
N ASN A 214 6.02 2.90 -16.44
CA ASN A 214 5.90 2.59 -15.03
C ASN A 214 6.31 3.79 -14.15
N PRO A 215 5.37 4.45 -13.44
CA PRO A 215 5.67 5.61 -12.60
C PRO A 215 6.38 5.23 -11.29
N TYR A 216 6.34 3.96 -10.89
CA TYR A 216 6.90 3.48 -9.63
C TYR A 216 8.40 3.21 -9.68
N TYR A 217 8.95 2.99 -10.88
CA TYR A 217 10.37 2.68 -11.06
C TYR A 217 11.07 3.58 -12.08
N GLY A 218 10.32 4.39 -12.84
CA GLY A 218 10.90 5.32 -13.81
C GLY A 218 11.86 4.64 -14.77
N SER A 219 13.02 5.23 -15.03
CA SER A 219 14.02 4.68 -15.96
C SER A 219 14.57 3.31 -15.57
N GLU A 220 14.55 2.93 -14.29
CA GLU A 220 15.07 1.63 -13.83
C GLU A 220 14.26 0.46 -14.39
N MET A 221 12.93 0.61 -14.48
CA MET A 221 12.03 -0.43 -14.97
C MET A 221 10.84 0.16 -15.74
N LEU A 222 11.11 1.07 -16.68
CA LEU A 222 10.08 1.90 -17.31
C LEU A 222 9.00 1.10 -18.03
N GLU A 223 9.37 -0.05 -18.58
CA GLU A 223 8.48 -0.94 -19.34
C GLU A 223 7.96 -2.11 -18.50
N CYS A 224 8.34 -2.20 -17.22
CA CYS A 224 7.89 -3.26 -16.33
C CYS A 224 6.43 -3.04 -15.93
N GLY A 225 5.61 -4.06 -16.16
CA GLY A 225 4.19 -4.06 -15.81
C GLY A 225 3.34 -4.68 -16.91
N GLY A 226 2.04 -4.50 -16.80
CA GLY A 226 1.09 -4.93 -17.82
C GLY A 226 -0.19 -4.12 -17.76
N MET A 227 -0.97 -4.22 -18.84
CA MET A 227 -2.32 -3.65 -18.88
C MET A 227 -3.30 -4.65 -18.27
N ILE A 228 -4.11 -4.18 -17.34
CA ILE A 228 -5.23 -4.94 -16.79
C ILE A 228 -6.45 -4.86 -17.70
N LYS A 229 -6.82 -3.65 -18.13
CA LYS A 229 -7.98 -3.41 -19.00
C LYS A 229 -7.97 -2.01 -19.62
N GLU A 230 -8.76 -1.87 -20.66
CA GLU A 230 -9.17 -0.58 -21.22
C GLU A 230 -10.38 -0.01 -20.45
N ILE A 231 -10.47 1.31 -20.37
CA ILE A 231 -11.56 2.08 -19.75
C ILE A 231 -12.11 3.01 -20.84
N LYS A 232 -13.42 2.91 -21.12
CA LYS A 232 -14.13 3.61 -22.21
C LYS A 232 -15.31 4.42 -21.69
#